data_AF-A0A3N4KGF0-F1
#
_entry.id   AF-A0A3N4KGF0-F1
#
_cell.length_a   1.000
_cell.length_b   1.000
_cell.length_c   1.000
_cell.angle_alpha   90.00
_cell.angle_beta   90.00
_cell.angle_gamma   90.00
#
_symmetry.space_group_name_H-M   'P 1'
#
loop_
_entity.id
_entity.type
_entity.pdbx_description
1 polymer ?
#
loop_
_entity_poly.entity_id
_entity_poly.type
_entity_poly.pdbx_seq_one_letter_code
_entity_poly.pdbx_strand_id
1 'polypeptide(L)'
;MSAPLKYLYLDHLYLNFDILKKYQRNLLAHRRHLTENLACMARSSSPTLAATKVSLAVKLEKLEAQINHAEEKSVKLEKQISEALDAYEKSRDISRPQPTKSVP
;
A
#
# COMPACT_ATOMS: atom_id res chain seq x y z
N MET A 1 -4.58 23.05 22.53
CA MET A 1 -3.26 22.42 22.31
C MET A 1 -3.47 21.08 21.60
N SER A 2 -3.33 20.98 20.28
CA SER A 2 -3.59 19.71 19.54
C SER A 2 -2.90 19.60 18.16
N ALA A 3 -2.27 20.67 17.66
CA ALA A 3 -1.55 20.65 16.39
C ALA A 3 -0.46 19.57 16.28
N PRO A 4 0.48 19.38 17.24
CA PRO A 4 1.59 18.44 17.07
C PRO A 4 1.14 16.96 16.94
N LEU A 5 0.03 16.57 17.58
CA LEU A 5 -0.50 15.21 17.48
C LEU A 5 -1.07 14.90 16.09
N LYS A 6 -1.65 15.90 15.39
CA LYS A 6 -2.17 15.72 14.03
C LYS A 6 -1.05 15.54 13.00
N TYR A 7 0.06 16.25 13.14
CA TYR A 7 1.24 16.08 12.28
C TYR A 7 1.89 14.70 12.46
N LEU A 8 2.10 14.29 13.72
CA LEU A 8 2.63 12.96 14.03
C LEU A 8 1.76 11.82 13.45
N TYR A 9 0.43 12.00 13.45
CA TYR A 9 -0.48 11.02 12.85
C TYR A 9 -0.33 10.96 11.33
N LEU A 10 -0.27 12.10 10.64
CA LEU A 10 -0.13 12.14 9.19
C LEU A 10 1.23 11.57 8.74
N ASP A 11 2.32 11.92 9.43
CA ASP A 11 3.66 11.37 9.18
C ASP A 11 3.68 9.84 9.36
N HIS A 12 2.98 9.34 10.39
CA HIS A 12 2.85 7.90 10.61
C HIS A 12 2.06 7.21 9.49
N LEU A 13 1.00 7.82 8.96
CA LEU A 13 0.26 7.26 7.83
C LEU A 13 1.12 7.18 6.57
N TYR A 14 1.88 8.24 6.25
CA TYR A 14 2.80 8.24 5.12
C TYR A 14 3.91 7.20 5.27
N LEU A 15 4.50 7.05 6.46
CA LEU A 15 5.52 6.03 6.71
C LEU A 15 4.98 4.61 6.47
N ASN A 16 3.77 4.32 6.97
CA ASN A 16 3.12 3.02 6.72
C ASN A 16 2.83 2.80 5.23
N PHE A 17 2.51 3.86 4.51
CA PHE A 17 2.24 3.80 3.08
C PHE A 17 3.50 3.46 2.28
N ASP A 18 4.61 4.11 2.59
CA ASP A 18 5.90 3.84 1.96
C ASP A 18 6.39 2.40 2.24
N ILE A 19 6.25 1.94 3.49
CA ILE A 19 6.56 0.56 3.87
C ILE A 19 5.71 -0.42 3.05
N LEU A 20 4.41 -0.15 2.92
CA LEU A 20 3.50 -1.00 2.18
C LEU A 20 3.82 -1.02 0.68
N LYS A 21 4.11 0.13 0.06
CA LYS A 21 4.54 0.20 -1.35
C LYS A 21 5.86 -0.53 -1.58
N LYS A 22 6.80 -0.48 -0.62
CA LYS A 22 8.05 -1.26 -0.69
C LYS A 22 7.76 -2.77 -0.62
N TYR A 23 6.88 -3.19 0.30
CA TYR A 23 6.46 -4.58 0.41
C TYR A 23 5.79 -5.09 -0.88
N GLN A 24 4.86 -4.32 -1.46
CA GLN A 24 4.22 -4.67 -2.74
C GLN A 24 5.22 -4.86 -3.88
N ARG A 25 6.21 -3.97 -4.01
CA ARG A 25 7.27 -4.11 -5.02
C ARG A 25 8.04 -5.42 -4.87
N ASN A 26 8.35 -5.81 -3.64
CA ASN A 26 9.02 -7.08 -3.36
C ASN A 26 8.15 -8.29 -3.72
N LEU A 27 6.85 -8.26 -3.41
CA LEU A 27 5.92 -9.32 -3.80
C LEU A 27 5.81 -9.46 -5.32
N LEU A 28 5.71 -8.35 -6.06
CA LEU A 28 5.66 -8.36 -7.52
C LEU A 28 6.96 -8.89 -8.13
N ALA A 29 8.12 -8.53 -7.57
CA ALA A 29 9.40 -9.07 -8.00
C ALA A 29 9.49 -10.58 -7.75
N HIS A 30 9.05 -11.05 -6.59
CA HIS A 30 9.00 -12.47 -6.28
C HIS A 30 8.07 -13.22 -7.24
N ARG A 31 6.93 -12.63 -7.60
CA ARG A 31 5.98 -13.20 -8.57
C ARG A 31 6.65 -13.41 -9.92
N ARG A 32 7.31 -12.36 -10.43
CA ARG A 32 8.04 -12.42 -11.71
C ARG A 32 9.07 -13.54 -11.71
N HIS A 33 9.88 -13.63 -10.65
CA HIS A 33 10.87 -14.70 -10.53
C HIS A 33 10.24 -16.10 -10.55
N LEU A 34 9.13 -16.31 -9.83
CA LEU A 34 8.44 -17.60 -9.84
C LEU A 34 7.82 -17.92 -11.21
N THR A 35 7.26 -16.92 -11.90
CA THR A 35 6.75 -17.05 -13.27
C THR A 35 7.86 -17.43 -14.25
N GLU A 36 9.03 -16.79 -14.15
CA GLU A 36 10.20 -17.09 -14.99
C GLU A 36 10.71 -18.51 -14.75
N ASN A 37 10.83 -18.95 -13.49
CA ASN A 37 11.21 -20.32 -13.16
C ASN A 37 10.24 -21.33 -13.78
N LEU A 38 8.94 -21.06 -13.71
CA LEU A 38 7.91 -21.94 -14.26
C LEU A 38 7.99 -21.99 -15.80
N ALA A 39 8.27 -20.86 -16.46
CA ALA A 39 8.52 -20.81 -17.90
C ALA A 39 9.80 -21.55 -18.31
N CYS A 40 10.86 -21.50 -17.52
CA CYS A 40 12.07 -22.31 -17.72
C CYS A 40 11.77 -23.81 -17.60
N MET A 41 11.01 -24.20 -16.57
CA MET A 41 10.61 -25.59 -16.37
C MET A 41 9.65 -26.11 -17.46
N ALA A 42 8.83 -25.24 -18.06
CA ALA A 42 7.98 -25.61 -19.19
C ALA A 42 8.79 -25.93 -20.45
N ARG A 43 9.98 -25.31 -20.61
CA ARG A 43 10.90 -25.54 -21.73
C ARG A 43 11.79 -26.78 -21.54
N SER A 44 11.96 -27.25 -20.31
CA SER A 44 12.67 -28.49 -20.02
C SER A 44 11.72 -29.69 -20.08
N SER A 45 12.02 -30.68 -20.92
CA SER A 45 11.26 -31.91 -21.15
C SER A 45 11.44 -32.98 -20.06
N SER A 46 11.70 -32.58 -18.81
CA SER A 46 11.92 -33.53 -17.71
C SER A 46 10.59 -33.98 -17.06
N PRO A 47 10.29 -35.29 -17.03
CA PRO A 47 9.09 -35.83 -16.39
C PRO A 47 9.09 -35.66 -14.86
N THR A 48 10.24 -35.36 -14.24
CA THR A 48 10.37 -35.12 -12.79
C THR A 48 9.80 -33.77 -12.33
N LEU A 49 9.35 -32.91 -13.26
CA LEU A 49 8.91 -31.54 -12.96
C LEU A 49 7.45 -31.42 -12.53
N ALA A 50 6.65 -32.50 -12.58
CA ALA A 50 5.22 -32.45 -12.28
C ALA A 50 4.94 -31.98 -10.83
N ALA A 51 5.62 -32.57 -9.83
CA ALA A 51 5.46 -32.17 -8.43
C ALA A 51 5.90 -30.72 -8.18
N THR A 52 6.99 -30.30 -8.83
CA THR A 52 7.54 -28.94 -8.71
C THR A 52 6.61 -27.90 -9.35
N LYS A 53 5.95 -28.23 -10.48
CA LYS A 53 4.94 -27.37 -11.12
C LYS A 53 3.73 -27.15 -10.21
N VAL A 54 3.22 -28.21 -9.56
CA VAL A 54 2.13 -28.09 -8.59
C VAL A 54 2.55 -27.23 -7.39
N SER A 55 3.74 -27.48 -6.82
CA SER A 55 4.26 -26.69 -5.70
C SER A 55 4.43 -25.20 -6.06
N LEU A 56 4.89 -24.89 -7.27
CA LEU A 56 5.02 -23.52 -7.75
C LEU A 56 3.67 -22.84 -8.00
N ALA A 57 2.68 -23.57 -8.54
CA ALA A 57 1.33 -23.04 -8.73
C ALA A 57 0.70 -22.59 -7.41
N VAL A 58 0.81 -23.41 -6.36
CA VAL A 58 0.34 -23.06 -5.01
C VAL A 58 1.08 -21.85 -4.44
N LYS A 59 2.39 -21.74 -4.67
CA LYS A 59 3.17 -20.56 -4.24
C LYS A 59 2.73 -19.29 -4.95
N LEU A 60 2.43 -19.36 -6.25
CA LEU A 60 1.93 -18.23 -7.03
C LEU A 60 0.56 -17.77 -6.55
N GLU A 61 -0.37 -18.70 -6.31
CA GLU A 61 -1.70 -18.37 -5.77
C GLU A 61 -1.61 -17.67 -4.40
N LYS A 62 -0.79 -18.20 -3.49
CA LYS A 62 -0.55 -17.56 -2.18
C LYS A 62 0.04 -16.15 -2.34
N LEU A 63 0.93 -15.97 -3.31
CA LEU A 63 1.56 -14.69 -3.57
C LEU A 63 0.58 -13.68 -4.16
N GLU A 64 -0.32 -14.11 -5.06
CA GLU A 64 -1.41 -13.29 -5.59
C GLU A 64 -2.36 -12.83 -4.48
N ALA A 65 -2.73 -13.72 -3.55
CA ALA A 65 -3.52 -13.35 -2.39
C ALA A 65 -2.82 -12.29 -1.52
N GLN A 66 -1.50 -12.41 -1.34
CA GLN A 66 -0.71 -11.41 -0.60
C GLN A 66 -0.63 -10.05 -1.32
N ILE A 67 -0.52 -10.06 -2.65
CA ILE A 67 -0.53 -8.84 -3.46
C ILE A 67 -1.89 -8.15 -3.34
N ASN A 68 -2.99 -8.87 -3.55
CA ASN A 68 -4.34 -8.34 -3.46
C ASN A 68 -4.62 -7.74 -2.07
N HIS A 69 -4.23 -8.45 -1.02
CA HIS A 69 -4.39 -7.95 0.35
C HIS A 69 -3.53 -6.70 0.63
N ALA A 70 -2.31 -6.63 0.07
CA ALA A 70 -1.49 -5.44 0.18
C ALA A 70 -2.07 -4.25 -0.61
N GLU A 71 -2.66 -4.50 -1.79
CA GLU A 71 -3.38 -3.49 -2.58
C GLU A 71 -4.60 -2.94 -1.84
N GLU A 72 -5.41 -3.82 -1.24
CA GLU A 72 -6.56 -3.40 -0.44
C GLU A 72 -6.14 -2.52 0.74
N LYS A 73 -5.06 -2.90 1.44
CA LYS A 73 -4.47 -2.08 2.51
C LYS A 73 -3.97 -0.73 2.00
N SER A 74 -3.41 -0.67 0.79
CA SER A 74 -2.92 0.57 0.19
C SER A 74 -4.07 1.52 -0.06
N VAL A 75 -5.16 1.05 -0.65
CA VAL A 75 -6.36 1.87 -0.92
C VAL A 75 -6.96 2.40 0.38
N LYS A 76 -7.04 1.56 1.42
CA LYS A 76 -7.52 1.97 2.76
C LYS A 76 -6.64 3.08 3.35
N LEU A 77 -5.32 2.95 3.22
CA LEU A 77 -4.38 3.92 3.77
C LEU A 77 -4.37 5.24 2.98
N GLU A 78 -4.48 5.19 1.65
CA GLU A 78 -4.68 6.36 0.80
C GLU A 78 -5.94 7.13 1.22
N LYS A 79 -7.04 6.42 1.48
CA LYS A 79 -8.27 7.03 1.98
C LYS A 79 -8.06 7.71 3.34
N GLN A 80 -7.39 7.04 4.28
CA GLN A 80 -7.09 7.61 5.60
C GLN A 80 -6.21 8.86 5.52
N ILE A 81 -5.23 8.87 4.61
CA ILE A 81 -4.39 10.04 4.36
C ILE A 81 -5.25 11.20 3.83
N SER A 82 -6.10 10.96 2.82
CA SER A 82 -6.99 11.99 2.29
C SER A 82 -7.94 12.55 3.34
N GLU A 83 -8.58 11.69 4.14
CA GLU A 83 -9.46 12.10 5.23
C GLU A 83 -8.72 12.92 6.30
N ALA A 84 -7.47 12.54 6.62
CA ALA A 84 -6.63 13.27 7.57
C ALA A 84 -6.22 14.65 7.03
N LEU A 85 -5.92 14.76 5.73
CA LEU A 85 -5.62 16.03 5.06
C LEU A 85 -6.84 16.96 5.05
N ASP A 86 -8.01 16.46 4.66
CA ASP A 86 -9.26 17.24 4.68
C ASP A 86 -9.59 17.76 6.09
N ALA A 87 -9.42 16.92 7.11
CA ALA A 87 -9.64 17.30 8.50
C ALA A 87 -8.62 18.35 8.99
N TYR A 88 -7.38 18.27 8.50
CA TYR A 88 -6.35 19.25 8.78
C TYR A 88 -6.69 20.60 8.15
N GLU A 89 -7.03 20.63 6.86
CA GLU A 89 -7.40 21.86 6.13
C GLU A 89 -8.60 22.56 6.78
N LYS A 90 -9.68 21.82 7.06
CA LYS A 90 -10.85 22.36 7.77
C LYS A 90 -10.51 22.99 9.10
N SER A 91 -9.58 22.39 9.87
CA SER A 91 -9.16 22.97 11.16
C SER A 91 -8.31 24.23 11.02
N ARG A 92 -7.67 24.43 9.87
CA ARG A 92 -6.84 25.61 9.57
C ARG A 92 -7.69 26.81 9.16
N ASP A 93 -8.77 26.60 8.41
CA ASP A 93 -9.70 27.67 7.99
C ASP A 93 -10.50 28.27 9.15
N ILE A 94 -10.81 27.47 10.18
CA ILE A 94 -11.52 27.96 11.40
C ILE A 94 -10.63 28.91 12.23
N SER A 95 -9.31 28.90 12.02
CA SER A 95 -8.36 29.76 12.74
C SER A 95 -8.06 31.10 12.04
N ARG A 96 -8.68 31.39 10.88
CA ARG A 96 -8.58 32.73 10.29
C ARG A 96 -9.44 33.71 11.11
N PRO A 97 -8.87 34.77 11.71
CA PRO A 97 -9.67 35.80 12.34
C PRO A 97 -10.60 36.39 11.28
N GLN A 98 -11.92 36.34 11.53
CA GLN A 98 -12.85 37.10 10.70
C GLN A 98 -12.46 38.59 10.80
N PRO A 99 -12.41 39.33 9.67
CA PRO A 99 -12.28 40.77 9.75
C PRO A 99 -13.49 41.28 10.53
N THR A 100 -13.25 41.78 11.74
CA THR A 100 -14.27 42.47 12.52
C THR A 100 -14.74 43.62 11.66
N LYS A 101 -15.96 43.53 11.12
CA LYS A 101 -16.63 44.69 10.53
C LYS A 101 -16.77 45.70 11.67
N SER A 102 -15.89 46.69 11.68
CA SER A 102 -16.07 47.92 12.44
C SER A 102 -17.36 48.55 11.95
N VAL A 103 -18.40 48.44 12.77
CA VAL A 103 -19.69 49.10 12.57
C VAL A 103 -19.48 50.59 12.85
N PRO A 104 -19.85 51.51 11.93
CA PRO A 104 -19.82 52.95 12.18
C PRO A 104 -20.86 53.39 13.21
#